data_AF-A0A484K4W3-F1
#
_entry.id   AF-A0A484K4W3-F1
#
_cell.length_a   1.000
_cell.length_b   1.000
_cell.length_c   1.000
_cell.angle_alpha   90.00
_cell.angle_beta   90.00
_cell.angle_gamma   90.00
#
_symmetry.space_group_name_H-M   'P 1'
#
loop_
_entity.id
_entity.type
_entity.pdbx_description
1 polymer ?
#
loop_
_entity_poly.entity_id
_entity_poly.type
_entity_poly.pdbx_seq_one_letter_code
_entity_poly.pdbx_strand_id
1 'polypeptide(L)'
;MLAEHSKRTSMHKIGLKSKANASKHPIFWDDGILDLVELVLKPPTGGPPCLPEYTDAVLAALNLYRFALISESSGNTNHTGVLSKEKLRKALGEWFLPLRSLVTGITAENQTDSDQLASHMICSLNPLAFVLYRCIELVEERL
;
A
#
# COMPACT_ATOMS: atom_id res chain seq x y z
N MET A 1 -25.47 28.29 59.51
CA MET A 1 -24.21 27.75 60.06
C MET A 1 -24.37 26.26 60.24
N LEU A 2 -23.51 25.45 59.60
CA LEU A 2 -22.87 24.23 60.11
C LEU A 2 -22.19 23.53 58.93
N ALA A 3 -20.97 23.07 59.18
CA ALA A 3 -19.99 22.60 58.21
C ALA A 3 -19.98 21.06 58.15
N GLU A 4 -19.70 20.50 56.97
CA GLU A 4 -19.21 19.11 56.79
C GLU A 4 -18.22 19.13 55.61
N HIS A 5 -16.90 19.17 55.82
CA HIS A 5 -15.98 18.04 56.05
C HIS A 5 -16.02 16.95 54.96
N SER A 6 -15.48 17.26 53.77
CA SER A 6 -15.08 16.24 52.80
C SER A 6 -13.61 15.89 52.99
N LYS A 7 -13.35 14.69 53.54
CA LYS A 7 -12.02 14.15 53.83
C LYS A 7 -11.27 13.81 52.54
N ARG A 8 -10.05 14.35 52.41
CA ARG A 8 -9.04 13.89 51.44
C ARG A 8 -8.62 12.45 51.75
N THR A 9 -8.80 11.55 50.80
CA THR A 9 -8.04 10.29 50.73
C THR A 9 -6.94 10.44 49.69
N SER A 10 -5.70 10.47 50.20
CA SER A 10 -4.46 10.43 49.43
C SER A 10 -4.31 9.05 48.80
N MET A 11 -4.36 8.97 47.47
CA MET A 11 -3.91 7.78 46.75
C MET A 11 -2.44 7.97 46.36
N HIS A 12 -1.62 7.05 46.87
CA HIS A 12 -0.22 6.87 46.55
C HIS A 12 0.05 7.00 45.05
N LYS A 13 0.94 7.92 44.70
CA LYS A 13 1.48 8.11 43.37
C LYS A 13 2.45 6.96 43.09
N ILE A 14 1.92 5.79 42.69
CA ILE A 14 2.74 4.75 42.06
C ILE A 14 3.18 5.33 40.73
N GLY A 15 4.43 5.78 40.69
CA GLY A 15 5.09 6.26 39.50
C GLY A 15 5.24 5.12 38.51
N LEU A 16 4.23 4.91 37.66
CA LEU A 16 4.43 4.30 36.36
C LEU A 16 5.27 5.27 35.54
N LYS A 17 6.60 5.12 35.63
CA LYS A 17 7.47 5.60 34.56
C LYS A 17 7.15 4.73 33.34
N SER A 18 6.18 5.14 32.52
CA SER A 18 6.12 4.62 31.18
C SER A 18 7.39 5.12 30.48
N LYS A 19 8.33 4.21 30.23
CA LYS A 19 9.31 4.42 29.17
C LYS A 19 8.54 4.33 27.87
N ALA A 20 7.82 5.40 27.54
CA ALA A 20 7.35 5.63 26.19
C ALA A 20 8.58 5.99 25.35
N ASN A 21 9.33 4.97 24.95
CA ASN A 21 10.06 5.06 23.69
C ASN A 21 8.98 4.94 22.61
N ALA A 22 8.25 6.03 22.39
CA ALA A 22 7.34 6.13 21.27
C ALA A 22 8.20 6.03 20.01
N SER A 23 8.18 4.85 19.38
CA SER A 23 8.67 4.67 18.03
C SER A 23 8.03 5.75 17.17
N LYS A 24 8.85 6.55 16.48
CA LYS A 24 8.41 7.68 15.65
C LYS A 24 7.69 7.24 14.35
N HIS A 25 7.16 6.03 14.31
CA HIS A 25 6.45 5.50 13.16
C HIS A 25 4.95 5.58 13.42
N PRO A 26 4.13 5.93 12.40
CA PRO A 26 2.70 5.73 12.48
C PRO A 26 2.44 4.29 12.93
N ILE A 27 1.41 4.08 13.76
CA ILE A 27 1.04 2.77 14.35
C ILE A 27 0.84 1.66 13.30
N PHE A 28 0.76 2.02 12.01
CA PHE A 28 0.44 1.15 10.89
C PHE A 28 1.57 1.01 9.86
N TRP A 29 2.80 1.42 10.17
CA TRP A 29 3.92 1.37 9.22
C TRP A 29 4.82 0.14 9.43
N ASP A 30 4.24 -1.03 9.20
CA ASP A 30 4.86 -2.35 9.33
C ASP A 30 4.59 -3.21 8.07
N ASP A 31 4.90 -4.50 8.13
CA ASP A 31 4.71 -5.44 7.02
C ASP A 31 3.24 -5.62 6.62
N GLY A 32 2.29 -5.28 7.50
CA GLY A 32 0.86 -5.29 7.21
C GLY A 32 0.47 -4.35 6.05
N ILE A 33 1.27 -3.33 5.76
CA ILE A 33 1.10 -2.50 4.55
C ILE A 33 1.24 -3.35 3.27
N LEU A 34 2.20 -4.27 3.25
CA LEU A 34 2.40 -5.14 2.09
C LEU A 34 1.31 -6.19 1.97
N ASP A 35 0.78 -6.68 3.10
CA ASP A 35 -0.36 -7.60 3.09
C ASP A 35 -1.61 -6.92 2.52
N LEU A 36 -1.84 -5.64 2.84
CA LEU A 36 -2.92 -4.85 2.24
C LEU A 36 -2.74 -4.65 0.74
N VAL A 37 -1.52 -4.34 0.30
CA VAL A 37 -1.20 -4.23 -1.14
C VAL A 37 -1.43 -5.58 -1.84
N GLU A 38 -1.00 -6.67 -1.24
CA GLU A 38 -1.17 -8.02 -1.77
C GLU A 38 -2.65 -8.39 -1.92
N LEU A 39 -3.47 -8.11 -0.91
CA LEU A 39 -4.91 -8.39 -0.94
C LEU A 39 -5.61 -7.77 -2.16
N VAL A 40 -5.14 -6.60 -2.60
CA VAL A 40 -5.69 -5.89 -3.77
C VAL A 40 -5.07 -6.38 -5.08
N LEU A 41 -3.74 -6.50 -5.15
CA LEU A 41 -3.03 -6.81 -6.40
C LEU A 41 -3.02 -8.31 -6.75
N LYS A 42 -3.27 -9.17 -5.76
CA LYS A 42 -3.39 -10.62 -5.89
C LYS A 42 -4.53 -11.10 -4.99
N PRO A 43 -5.79 -10.92 -5.42
CA PRO A 43 -6.95 -11.31 -4.62
C PRO A 43 -6.91 -12.80 -4.22
N PRO A 44 -7.60 -13.22 -3.13
CA PRO A 44 -7.59 -14.61 -2.66
C PRO A 44 -8.07 -15.64 -3.67
N THR A 45 -8.84 -15.21 -4.68
CA THR A 45 -9.27 -16.04 -5.82
C THR A 45 -8.13 -16.41 -6.76
N GLY A 46 -6.94 -15.81 -6.58
CA GLY A 46 -5.79 -15.93 -7.48
C GLY A 46 -5.88 -14.99 -8.68
N GLY A 47 -4.77 -14.90 -9.42
CA GLY A 47 -4.66 -14.04 -10.61
C GLY A 47 -4.58 -12.53 -10.29
N PRO A 48 -4.53 -11.69 -11.33
CA PRO A 48 -4.62 -10.24 -11.18
C PRO A 48 -6.05 -9.79 -10.80
N PRO A 49 -6.22 -8.57 -10.25
CA PRO A 49 -7.53 -8.00 -9.94
C PRO A 49 -8.41 -7.82 -11.19
N CYS A 50 -9.73 -7.86 -10.99
CA CYS A 50 -10.69 -7.61 -12.06
C CYS A 50 -10.68 -6.12 -12.44
N LEU A 51 -10.46 -5.83 -13.73
CA LEU A 51 -10.44 -4.50 -14.30
C LEU A 51 -11.49 -4.40 -15.42
N PRO A 52 -12.18 -3.26 -15.55
CA PRO A 52 -11.93 -1.98 -14.88
C PRO A 52 -12.59 -1.80 -13.50
N GLU A 53 -13.33 -2.77 -12.99
CA GLU A 53 -14.19 -2.66 -11.81
C GLU A 53 -13.45 -2.21 -10.54
N TYR A 54 -12.21 -2.67 -10.34
CA TYR A 54 -11.40 -2.35 -9.15
C TYR A 54 -10.26 -1.36 -9.43
N THR A 55 -10.33 -0.59 -10.52
CA THR A 55 -9.26 0.33 -10.94
C THR A 55 -8.79 1.26 -9.81
N ASP A 56 -9.72 1.87 -9.06
CA ASP A 56 -9.38 2.81 -7.98
C ASP A 56 -8.61 2.13 -6.84
N ALA A 57 -9.03 0.93 -6.44
CA ALA A 57 -8.37 0.16 -5.40
C ALA A 57 -6.96 -0.26 -5.85
N VAL A 58 -6.83 -0.73 -7.09
CA VAL A 58 -5.54 -1.12 -7.67
C VAL A 58 -4.59 0.07 -7.76
N LEU A 59 -5.08 1.22 -8.22
CA LEU A 59 -4.29 2.45 -8.28
C LEU A 59 -3.85 2.90 -6.89
N ALA A 60 -4.71 2.81 -5.88
CA ALA A 60 -4.37 3.12 -4.50
C ALA A 60 -3.30 2.18 -3.94
N ALA A 61 -3.42 0.87 -4.17
CA ALA A 61 -2.45 -0.13 -3.74
C ALA A 61 -1.06 0.06 -4.40
N LEU A 62 -1.03 0.35 -5.71
CA LEU A 62 0.22 0.66 -6.41
C LEU A 62 0.89 1.93 -5.86
N ASN A 63 0.11 2.99 -5.61
CA ASN A 63 0.64 4.21 -5.01
C ASN A 63 1.13 4.00 -3.57
N LEU A 64 0.44 3.18 -2.77
CA LEU A 64 0.87 2.81 -1.43
C LEU A 64 2.20 2.05 -1.46
N TYR A 65 2.33 1.05 -2.33
CA TYR A 65 3.59 0.33 -2.52
C TYR A 65 4.72 1.26 -2.95
N ARG A 66 4.47 2.11 -3.96
CA ARG A 66 5.45 3.10 -4.43
C ARG A 66 5.88 4.03 -3.30
N PHE A 67 4.93 4.53 -2.52
CA PHE A 67 5.20 5.40 -1.38
C PHE A 67 6.03 4.67 -0.31
N ALA A 68 5.70 3.43 0.03
CA ALA A 68 6.46 2.62 0.98
C ALA A 68 7.92 2.44 0.53
N LEU A 69 8.10 2.03 -0.73
CA LEU A 69 9.41 1.79 -1.31
C LEU A 69 10.28 3.06 -1.33
N ILE A 70 9.73 4.20 -1.76
CA ILE A 70 10.45 5.48 -1.81
C ILE A 70 10.75 5.99 -0.40
N SER A 71 9.78 5.91 0.52
CA SER A 71 9.92 6.42 1.89
C SER A 71 10.99 5.65 2.67
N GLU A 72 10.95 4.31 2.63
CA GLU A 72 11.95 3.47 3.29
C GLU A 72 13.34 3.65 2.67
N SER A 73 13.41 3.73 1.34
CA SER A 73 14.67 3.98 0.61
C SER A 73 15.28 5.34 0.96
N SER A 74 14.47 6.39 1.12
CA SER A 74 14.94 7.75 1.43
C SER A 74 15.26 7.92 2.91
N GLY A 75 14.55 7.19 3.78
CA GLY A 75 14.76 7.19 5.22
C GLY A 75 15.91 6.29 5.68
N ASN A 76 16.47 5.46 4.79
CA ASN A 76 17.43 4.40 5.13
C ASN A 76 16.89 3.46 6.22
N THR A 77 15.62 3.07 6.08
CA THR A 77 14.91 2.15 6.97
C THR A 77 14.32 0.98 6.18
N ASN A 78 13.78 -0.03 6.86
CA ASN A 78 13.00 -1.08 6.19
C ASN A 78 11.94 -1.69 7.14
N HIS A 79 11.12 -0.84 7.76
CA HIS A 79 10.14 -1.28 8.76
C HIS A 79 9.05 -2.17 8.16
N THR A 80 8.60 -1.83 6.95
CA THR A 80 7.63 -2.62 6.16
C THR A 80 8.23 -3.88 5.52
N GLY A 81 9.56 -4.02 5.50
CA GLY A 81 10.25 -5.10 4.80
C GLY A 81 10.31 -4.95 3.27
N VAL A 82 9.75 -3.88 2.70
CA VAL A 82 9.60 -3.65 1.25
C VAL A 82 10.91 -3.64 0.47
N LEU A 83 12.04 -3.27 1.10
CA LEU A 83 13.37 -3.27 0.47
C LEU A 83 14.07 -4.62 0.50
N SER A 84 13.49 -5.65 1.12
CA SER A 84 14.10 -6.97 1.13
C SER A 84 14.05 -7.60 -0.26
N LYS A 85 15.15 -8.24 -0.69
CA LYS A 85 15.22 -8.87 -2.02
C LYS A 85 14.12 -9.92 -2.24
N GLU A 86 13.70 -10.61 -1.18
CA GLU A 86 12.59 -11.56 -1.23
C GLU A 86 11.26 -10.85 -1.58
N LYS A 87 10.90 -9.80 -0.83
CA LYS A 87 9.65 -9.05 -1.07
C LYS A 87 9.66 -8.34 -2.42
N LEU A 88 10.81 -7.80 -2.85
CA LEU A 88 10.97 -7.20 -4.19
C LEU A 88 10.71 -8.21 -5.31
N ARG A 89 11.30 -9.41 -5.23
CA ARG A 89 11.07 -10.47 -6.23
C ARG A 89 9.62 -10.96 -6.21
N LYS A 90 9.04 -11.11 -5.02
CA LYS A 90 7.63 -11.47 -4.85
C LYS A 90 6.72 -10.44 -5.51
N ALA A 91 6.89 -9.16 -5.21
CA ALA A 91 6.08 -8.09 -5.77
C ALA A 91 6.19 -8.02 -7.30
N LEU A 92 7.41 -8.12 -7.85
CA LEU A 92 7.62 -8.15 -9.29
C LEU A 92 6.92 -9.36 -9.94
N GLY A 93 7.20 -10.56 -9.46
CA GLY A 93 6.75 -11.81 -10.07
C GLY A 93 5.25 -12.09 -9.88
N GLU A 94 4.72 -11.80 -8.69
CA GLU A 94 3.36 -12.21 -8.32
C GLU A 94 2.34 -11.09 -8.46
N TRP A 95 2.75 -9.81 -8.44
CA TRP A 95 1.82 -8.68 -8.51
C TRP A 95 1.97 -7.91 -9.82
N PHE A 96 3.18 -7.40 -10.12
CA PHE A 96 3.35 -6.43 -11.19
C PHE A 96 3.38 -7.03 -12.58
N LEU A 97 4.07 -8.16 -12.79
CA LEU A 97 4.10 -8.81 -14.09
C LEU A 97 2.73 -9.34 -14.54
N PRO A 98 1.93 -10.01 -13.68
CA PRO A 98 0.56 -10.39 -14.02
C PRO A 98 -0.33 -9.20 -14.31
N LEU A 99 -0.27 -8.15 -13.48
CA LEU A 99 -1.08 -6.94 -13.70
C LEU A 99 -0.68 -6.23 -15.00
N ARG A 100 0.61 -6.17 -15.33
CA ARG A 100 1.09 -5.59 -16.60
C ARG A 100 0.51 -6.36 -17.79
N SER A 101 0.55 -7.68 -17.74
CA SER A 101 -0.03 -8.52 -18.80
C SER A 101 -1.52 -8.23 -18.99
N LEU A 102 -2.28 -8.10 -17.90
CA LEU A 102 -3.70 -7.76 -17.95
C LEU A 102 -3.95 -6.38 -18.57
N VAL A 103 -3.27 -5.34 -18.08
CA VAL A 103 -3.42 -3.96 -18.55
C VAL A 103 -3.05 -3.83 -20.02
N THR A 104 -1.97 -4.48 -20.45
CA THR A 104 -1.58 -4.52 -21.87
C THR A 104 -2.63 -5.23 -22.72
N GLY A 105 -3.19 -6.36 -22.24
CA GLY A 105 -4.26 -7.08 -22.93
C GLY A 105 -5.50 -6.21 -23.16
N ILE A 106 -6.04 -5.62 -22.08
CA ILE A 106 -7.23 -4.75 -22.17
C ILE A 106 -6.96 -3.55 -23.09
N THR A 107 -5.77 -2.94 -22.98
CA THR A 107 -5.40 -1.79 -23.82
C THR A 107 -5.34 -2.20 -25.29
N ALA A 108 -4.79 -3.37 -25.62
CA ALA A 108 -4.72 -3.86 -27.00
C ALA A 108 -6.10 -4.19 -27.57
N GLU A 109 -6.99 -4.81 -26.78
CA GLU A 109 -8.37 -5.10 -27.18
C GLU A 109 -9.18 -3.85 -27.48
N ASN A 110 -8.96 -2.77 -26.72
CA ASN A 110 -9.72 -1.52 -26.86
C ASN A 110 -9.08 -0.51 -27.85
N GLN A 111 -7.89 -0.80 -28.40
CA GLN A 111 -7.21 0.11 -29.34
C GLN A 111 -7.85 0.17 -30.72
N THR A 112 -8.51 -0.91 -31.16
CA THR A 112 -9.15 -1.00 -32.48
C THR A 112 -10.59 -0.50 -32.47
N ASP A 113 -11.19 -0.39 -31.29
CA ASP A 113 -12.60 -0.06 -31.13
C ASP A 113 -12.76 1.45 -30.92
N SER A 114 -13.36 2.13 -31.90
CA SER A 114 -13.59 3.58 -31.86
C SER A 114 -14.78 4.00 -30.99
N ASP A 115 -15.34 3.06 -30.22
CA ASP A 115 -16.56 3.29 -29.46
C ASP A 115 -16.26 4.05 -28.17
N GLN A 116 -17.21 4.88 -27.73
CA GLN A 116 -17.06 5.75 -26.57
C GLN A 116 -16.69 4.99 -25.27
N LEU A 117 -17.11 3.72 -25.18
CA LEU A 117 -16.79 2.84 -24.07
C LEU A 117 -15.30 2.46 -24.04
N ALA A 118 -14.72 2.12 -25.20
CA ALA A 118 -13.29 1.78 -25.32
C ALA A 118 -12.41 2.98 -24.94
N SER A 119 -12.79 4.19 -25.38
CA SER A 119 -12.12 5.43 -25.00
C SER A 119 -12.17 5.67 -23.48
N HIS A 120 -13.32 5.44 -22.83
CA HIS A 120 -13.45 5.58 -21.37
C HIS A 120 -12.59 4.55 -20.61
N MET A 121 -12.52 3.31 -21.10
CA MET A 121 -11.65 2.28 -20.51
C MET A 121 -10.17 2.67 -20.60
N ILE A 122 -9.71 3.10 -21.76
CA ILE A 122 -8.31 3.53 -21.96
C ILE A 122 -7.96 4.70 -21.03
N CYS A 123 -8.82 5.71 -20.93
CA CYS A 123 -8.62 6.86 -20.04
C CYS A 123 -8.50 6.43 -18.56
N SER A 124 -9.27 5.43 -18.14
CA SER A 124 -9.24 4.92 -16.76
C SER A 124 -7.99 4.08 -16.47
N LEU A 125 -7.49 3.35 -17.47
CA LEU A 125 -6.33 2.46 -17.32
C LEU A 125 -4.98 3.18 -17.47
N ASN A 126 -4.93 4.32 -18.16
CA ASN A 126 -3.68 5.07 -18.36
C ASN A 126 -2.97 5.44 -17.05
N PRO A 127 -3.64 6.06 -16.04
CA PRO A 127 -3.01 6.34 -14.75
C PRO A 127 -2.47 5.08 -14.07
N LEU A 128 -3.21 3.97 -14.15
CA LEU A 128 -2.81 2.69 -13.59
C LEU A 128 -1.54 2.17 -14.27
N ALA A 129 -1.47 2.21 -15.60
CA ALA A 129 -0.28 1.82 -16.35
C ALA A 129 0.95 2.65 -15.91
N PHE A 130 0.84 3.98 -15.85
CA PHE A 130 1.96 4.84 -15.44
C PHE A 130 2.48 4.50 -14.04
N VAL A 131 1.59 4.30 -13.06
CA VAL A 131 2.02 3.97 -11.69
C VAL A 131 2.60 2.55 -11.64
N LEU A 132 2.03 1.59 -12.36
CA LEU A 132 2.52 0.22 -12.45
C LEU A 132 3.95 0.16 -13.01
N TYR A 133 4.19 0.79 -14.17
CA TYR A 133 5.53 0.80 -14.78
C TYR A 133 6.55 1.48 -13.87
N ARG A 134 6.17 2.54 -13.16
CA ARG A 134 7.06 3.16 -12.17
C ARG A 134 7.36 2.24 -10.98
N CYS A 135 6.40 1.45 -10.52
CA CYS A 135 6.64 0.44 -9.48
C CYS A 135 7.63 -0.63 -9.96
N ILE A 136 7.45 -1.12 -11.19
CA ILE A 136 8.36 -2.10 -11.81
C ILE A 136 9.78 -1.55 -11.89
N GLU A 137 9.95 -0.35 -12.47
CA GLU A 137 11.24 0.31 -12.61
C GLU A 137 11.94 0.47 -11.25
N LEU A 138 11.23 0.97 -10.23
CA LEU A 138 11.79 1.13 -8.89
C LEU A 138 12.24 -0.19 -8.25
N VAL A 139 11.53 -1.29 -8.53
CA VAL A 139 11.89 -2.62 -8.04
C VAL A 139 13.09 -3.17 -8.79
N GLU A 140 13.11 -3.07 -10.12
CA GLU A 140 14.22 -3.52 -10.97
C GLU A 140 15.53 -2.80 -10.65
N GLU A 141 15.49 -1.50 -10.35
CA GLU A 141 16.64 -0.71 -9.88
C GLU A 141 17.27 -1.26 -8.57
N ARG A 142 16.53 -2.07 -7.80
CA ARG A 142 16.90 -2.51 -6.43
C ARG A 142 17.18 -4.01 -6.30
N LEU A 143 16.96 -4.79 -7.36
CA LEU A 143 17.16 -6.26 -7.35
C LEU A 143 18.61 -6.65 -7.63
#